data_AF-A0A0C2GC20-F1
#
_entry.id   AF-A0A0C2GC20-F1
#
_cell.length_a   1.000
_cell.length_b   1.000
_cell.length_c   1.000
_cell.angle_alpha   90.00
_cell.angle_beta   90.00
_cell.angle_gamma   90.00
#
_symmetry.space_group_name_H-M   'P 1'
#
loop_
_entity.id
_entity.type
_entity.pdbx_description
1 polymer ?
#
loop_
_entity_poly.entity_id
_entity_poly.type
_entity_poly.pdbx_seq_one_letter_code
_entity_poly.pdbx_strand_id
1 'polypeptide(L)'
;MDHCQVQKFTDPDCERKIKPDPPVTESLNPCAAESLSKLTTLPQRSLHTSIGPGTGNAAVTASAEPLGIGQPTKERVEELILIADNIEVDLAALDTCQYNSATIGAQLASIQKSVDQLALGNYSNLTQWVDKLDKKIEAKLAARVEEAIRLWTLVYSASEEVDEYKESNVALPPVHPVLIEIRLTAQTIYISPSIEQARAKLLEQLVEWHAVVTSQPRISSTRFQLAMNRDLNVATYKNVLSHLPNGLGVLENAYTTVDRILREVDEYVNEWLRYQALWDLQAEMLYERLGTDLSKWMKTLVEIRKSRSTFDTQDTKKEIFPVVVDYAKVQLKVTLKYDYWHKEVLQKFGQAVGE
;
A
#
# COMPACT_ATOMS: atom_id res chain seq x y z
N MET A 1 -5.78 0.17 -73.08
CA MET A 1 -6.36 -1.04 -72.46
C MET A 1 -6.19 -0.87 -70.97
N ASP A 2 -7.14 -0.38 -70.17
CA ASP A 2 -8.50 0.08 -70.39
C ASP A 2 -8.83 1.12 -69.32
N HIS A 3 -9.75 2.02 -69.68
CA HIS A 3 -10.30 3.09 -68.86
C HIS A 3 -11.38 2.56 -67.91
N CYS A 4 -11.59 3.26 -66.78
CA CYS A 4 -12.92 3.82 -66.52
C CYS A 4 -12.85 5.03 -65.55
N GLN A 5 -13.39 6.16 -66.01
CA GLN A 5 -13.69 7.37 -65.25
C GLN A 5 -14.90 7.14 -64.32
N VAL A 6 -15.18 8.04 -63.36
CA VAL A 6 -16.33 9.00 -63.36
C VAL A 6 -16.44 9.50 -61.90
N GLN A 7 -16.75 10.72 -61.47
CA GLN A 7 -16.94 12.08 -62.01
C GLN A 7 -16.96 13.04 -60.80
N LYS A 8 -16.54 14.30 -60.99
CA LYS A 8 -16.83 15.42 -60.09
C LYS A 8 -18.26 15.92 -60.33
N PHE A 9 -18.95 16.35 -59.28
CA PHE A 9 -20.03 17.35 -59.35
C PHE A 9 -19.86 18.34 -58.20
N THR A 10 -19.92 19.62 -58.55
CA THR A 10 -19.88 20.80 -57.68
C THR A 10 -21.23 21.53 -57.72
N ASP A 11 -21.58 22.14 -56.58
CA ASP A 11 -22.50 23.27 -56.34
C ASP A 11 -24.03 23.08 -56.41
N PRO A 12 -24.86 23.99 -55.83
CA PRO A 12 -24.70 24.91 -54.68
C PRO A 12 -25.97 24.96 -53.75
N ASP A 13 -25.98 25.87 -52.76
CA ASP A 13 -27.13 26.33 -51.93
C ASP A 13 -27.73 25.41 -50.84
N CYS A 14 -27.31 25.64 -49.58
CA CYS A 14 -28.25 25.77 -48.46
C CYS A 14 -27.58 26.43 -47.24
N GLU A 15 -27.64 27.75 -47.17
CA GLU A 15 -27.57 28.45 -45.89
C GLU A 15 -28.68 27.90 -44.96
N ARG A 16 -28.30 27.35 -43.80
CA ARG A 16 -29.25 27.16 -42.70
C ARG A 16 -28.57 27.17 -41.33
N LYS A 17 -28.61 28.36 -40.72
CA LYS A 17 -28.77 28.65 -39.28
C LYS A 17 -27.96 27.79 -38.31
N ILE A 18 -26.86 28.36 -37.82
CA ILE A 18 -26.29 28.08 -36.51
C ILE A 18 -27.38 28.39 -35.46
N LYS A 19 -27.93 27.34 -34.85
CA LYS A 19 -28.67 27.44 -33.58
C LYS A 19 -27.70 27.03 -32.47
N PRO A 20 -27.58 27.79 -31.37
CA PRO A 20 -26.83 27.36 -30.20
C PRO A 20 -27.54 26.17 -29.54
N ASP A 21 -26.76 25.18 -29.13
CA ASP A 21 -27.23 24.05 -28.33
C ASP A 21 -27.86 24.54 -27.01
N PRO A 22 -28.97 23.93 -26.57
CA PRO A 22 -29.58 24.27 -25.29
C PRO A 22 -28.68 23.85 -24.12
N PRO A 23 -28.75 24.55 -22.98
CA PRO A 23 -27.93 24.23 -21.82
C PRO A 23 -28.25 22.83 -21.31
N VAL A 24 -27.18 22.09 -21.00
CA VAL A 24 -27.20 20.82 -20.29
C VAL A 24 -27.98 21.03 -19.00
N THR A 25 -29.21 20.52 -18.98
CA THR A 25 -29.95 20.35 -17.73
C THR A 25 -29.33 19.14 -17.06
N GLU A 26 -28.60 19.38 -15.97
CA GLU A 26 -28.15 18.35 -15.04
C GLU A 26 -29.36 17.51 -14.63
N SER A 27 -29.49 16.35 -15.24
CA SER A 27 -30.43 15.34 -14.79
C SER A 27 -29.95 14.84 -13.43
N LEU A 28 -30.69 15.24 -12.39
CA LEU A 28 -30.54 14.75 -11.02
C LEU A 28 -30.35 13.22 -10.98
N ASN A 29 -29.37 12.77 -10.21
CA ASN A 29 -29.20 11.36 -9.92
C ASN A 29 -30.32 10.89 -8.95
N PRO A 30 -31.27 10.05 -9.39
CA PRO A 30 -32.47 9.72 -8.60
C PRO A 30 -32.15 8.97 -7.29
N CYS A 31 -30.95 8.40 -7.18
CA CYS A 31 -30.50 7.66 -6.00
C CYS A 31 -30.17 8.58 -4.79
N ALA A 32 -29.76 9.82 -5.04
CA ALA A 32 -29.50 10.82 -3.99
C ALA A 32 -30.82 11.36 -3.40
N ALA A 33 -31.79 11.69 -4.26
CA ALA A 33 -33.12 12.16 -3.86
C ALA A 33 -33.87 11.12 -3.02
N GLU A 34 -33.77 9.83 -3.36
CA GLU A 34 -34.42 8.76 -2.60
C GLU A 34 -33.77 8.56 -1.22
N SER A 35 -32.45 8.76 -1.11
CA SER A 35 -31.72 8.66 0.15
C SER A 35 -32.04 9.82 1.11
N LEU A 36 -32.29 11.02 0.58
CA LEU A 36 -32.65 12.22 1.34
C LEU A 36 -34.14 12.25 1.76
N SER A 37 -35.04 11.66 0.96
CA SER A 37 -36.47 11.52 1.32
C SER A 37 -36.70 10.70 2.60
N LYS A 38 -35.77 9.79 2.92
CA LYS A 38 -35.80 8.97 4.12
C LYS A 38 -35.32 9.72 5.37
N LEU A 39 -34.65 10.87 5.23
CA LEU A 39 -34.21 11.70 6.36
C LEU A 39 -35.31 12.69 6.84
N THR A 40 -36.33 12.94 6.04
CA THR A 40 -37.40 13.93 6.32
C THR A 40 -38.72 13.33 6.80
N THR A 41 -38.81 12.02 7.02
CA THR A 41 -40.05 11.37 7.47
C THR A 41 -40.30 11.65 8.97
N LEU A 42 -41.22 12.58 9.25
CA LEU A 42 -41.72 12.93 10.59
C LEU A 42 -42.24 11.68 11.35
N PRO A 43 -42.12 11.64 12.70
CA PRO A 43 -42.67 10.55 13.48
C PRO A 43 -44.21 10.60 13.42
N GLN A 44 -44.86 9.52 12.98
CA GLN A 44 -46.30 9.38 13.14
C GLN A 44 -46.61 9.29 14.64
N ARG A 45 -47.17 10.38 15.20
CA ARG A 45 -47.86 10.33 16.50
C ARG A 45 -49.06 9.39 16.35
N SER A 46 -48.98 8.21 16.94
CA SER A 46 -50.12 7.33 17.18
C SER A 46 -51.05 7.99 18.21
N LEU A 47 -52.06 8.72 17.71
CA LEU A 47 -53.20 9.16 18.51
C LEU A 47 -54.15 7.95 18.69
N HIS A 48 -54.02 7.24 19.80
CA HIS A 48 -55.10 6.40 20.30
C HIS A 48 -56.17 7.32 20.91
N THR A 49 -57.25 7.57 20.18
CA THR A 49 -58.45 8.20 20.72
C THR A 49 -59.54 7.13 20.86
N SER A 50 -59.79 6.67 22.09
CA SER A 50 -60.98 5.86 22.40
C SER A 50 -62.21 6.76 22.37
N ILE A 51 -63.13 6.51 21.44
CA ILE A 51 -64.40 7.20 21.33
C ILE A 51 -65.41 6.51 22.25
N GLY A 52 -65.91 7.23 23.26
CA GLY A 52 -67.16 6.91 23.95
C GLY A 52 -68.23 7.95 23.55
N PRO A 53 -69.50 7.57 23.35
CA PRO A 53 -70.53 8.51 22.91
C PRO A 53 -71.16 9.21 24.11
N GLY A 54 -71.19 10.55 24.09
CA GLY A 54 -71.83 11.36 25.11
C GLY A 54 -72.11 12.77 24.59
N THR A 55 -73.39 13.04 24.38
CA THR A 55 -74.04 14.28 23.93
C THR A 55 -73.61 15.56 24.66
N GLY A 56 -73.50 16.68 23.93
CA GLY A 56 -73.54 18.02 24.53
C GLY A 56 -72.90 19.14 23.68
N ASN A 57 -73.72 20.11 23.28
CA ASN A 57 -73.34 21.35 22.60
C ASN A 57 -72.19 22.12 23.28
N ALA A 58 -71.24 22.62 22.49
CA ALA A 58 -70.63 23.93 22.70
C ALA A 58 -69.97 24.41 21.40
N ALA A 59 -70.47 25.54 20.87
CA ALA A 59 -69.80 26.28 19.82
C ALA A 59 -68.46 26.82 20.36
N VAL A 60 -67.36 26.48 19.69
CA VAL A 60 -66.11 27.23 19.76
C VAL A 60 -65.71 27.55 18.33
N THR A 61 -66.00 28.79 17.95
CA THR A 61 -65.37 29.46 16.81
C THR A 61 -63.85 29.49 17.05
N ALA A 62 -63.11 28.70 16.28
CA ALA A 62 -61.67 28.87 16.12
C ALA A 62 -61.40 29.11 14.64
N SER A 63 -61.35 30.38 14.26
CA SER A 63 -60.75 30.82 13.01
C SER A 63 -59.30 30.36 13.00
N ALA A 64 -59.00 29.31 12.23
CA ALA A 64 -57.63 28.93 11.92
C ALA A 64 -57.22 29.63 10.63
N GLU A 65 -56.56 30.77 10.76
CA GLU A 65 -55.72 31.32 9.70
C GLU A 65 -54.62 30.30 9.35
N PRO A 66 -54.37 30.00 8.06
CA PRO A 66 -53.27 29.12 7.69
C PRO A 66 -51.96 29.89 7.76
N LEU A 67 -51.27 29.85 8.90
CA LEU A 67 -49.90 30.34 9.01
C LEU A 67 -48.93 29.39 8.28
N GLY A 68 -48.57 29.76 7.06
CA GLY A 68 -47.18 29.83 6.60
C GLY A 68 -46.24 28.62 6.78
N ILE A 69 -46.63 27.40 6.41
CA ILE A 69 -45.73 26.23 6.38
C ILE A 69 -44.97 26.10 5.03
N GLY A 70 -44.71 27.22 4.35
CA GLY A 70 -44.22 27.21 2.96
C GLY A 70 -42.71 27.29 2.74
N GLN A 71 -41.93 27.65 3.75
CA GLN A 71 -40.53 28.06 3.55
C GLN A 71 -39.44 27.29 4.34
N PRO A 72 -39.62 26.86 5.61
CA PRO A 72 -38.50 26.27 6.35
C PRO A 72 -38.10 24.85 5.90
N THR A 73 -38.93 24.19 5.09
CA THR A 73 -38.63 22.85 4.55
C THR A 73 -37.88 22.90 3.24
N LYS A 74 -38.01 23.96 2.44
CA LYS A 74 -37.30 24.07 1.16
C LYS A 74 -35.83 24.42 1.36
N GLU A 75 -35.56 25.45 2.16
CA GLU A 75 -34.19 25.88 2.47
C GLU A 75 -33.37 24.77 3.14
N ARG A 76 -34.00 23.99 4.04
CA ARG A 76 -33.35 22.83 4.68
C ARG A 76 -33.12 21.66 3.73
N VAL A 77 -33.97 21.47 2.73
CA VAL A 77 -33.76 20.45 1.70
C VAL A 77 -32.65 20.87 0.74
N GLU A 78 -32.59 22.14 0.37
CA GLU A 78 -31.51 22.70 -0.46
C GLU A 78 -30.15 22.61 0.24
N GLU A 79 -30.10 22.93 1.54
CA GLU A 79 -28.89 22.76 2.36
C GLU A 79 -28.45 21.29 2.45
N LEU A 80 -29.40 20.36 2.60
CA LEU A 80 -29.11 18.93 2.65
C LEU A 80 -28.54 18.40 1.32
N ILE A 81 -29.07 18.89 0.19
CA ILE A 81 -28.59 18.55 -1.15
C ILE A 81 -27.15 19.05 -1.33
N LEU A 82 -26.89 20.31 -0.97
CA LEU A 82 -25.55 20.90 -1.07
C LEU A 82 -24.50 20.08 -0.28
N ILE A 83 -24.85 19.67 0.95
CA ILE A 83 -23.94 18.87 1.78
C ILE A 83 -23.73 17.47 1.18
N ALA A 84 -24.77 16.85 0.64
CA ALA A 84 -24.67 15.55 -0.02
C ALA A 84 -23.79 15.62 -1.28
N ASP A 85 -23.93 16.67 -2.08
CA ASP A 85 -23.11 16.90 -3.28
C ASP A 85 -21.63 17.11 -2.91
N ASN A 86 -21.34 17.90 -1.87
CA ASN A 86 -19.98 18.07 -1.37
C ASN A 86 -19.35 16.74 -0.95
N ILE A 87 -20.12 15.86 -0.29
CA ILE A 87 -19.63 14.54 0.12
C ILE A 87 -19.35 13.64 -1.09
N GLU A 88 -20.21 13.65 -2.11
CA GLU A 88 -19.96 12.87 -3.34
C GLU A 88 -18.74 13.40 -4.11
N VAL A 89 -18.50 14.72 -4.11
CA VAL A 89 -17.27 15.32 -4.66
C VAL A 89 -16.03 14.86 -3.89
N ASP A 90 -16.06 14.90 -2.55
CA ASP A 90 -14.95 14.43 -1.72
C ASP A 90 -14.70 12.92 -1.88
N LEU A 91 -15.76 12.13 -2.06
CA LEU A 91 -15.67 10.70 -2.36
C LEU A 91 -15.06 10.42 -3.74
N ALA A 92 -15.38 11.22 -4.75
CA ALA A 92 -14.76 11.11 -6.08
C ALA A 92 -13.28 11.56 -6.04
N ALA A 93 -12.97 12.58 -5.25
CA ALA A 93 -11.59 13.00 -5.03
C ALA A 93 -10.77 11.90 -4.33
N LEU A 94 -11.37 11.11 -3.45
CA LEU A 94 -10.70 9.99 -2.77
C LEU A 94 -10.22 8.88 -3.73
N ASP A 95 -10.87 8.71 -4.89
CA ASP A 95 -10.45 7.73 -5.90
C ASP A 95 -9.16 8.15 -6.62
N THR A 96 -8.96 9.45 -6.81
CA THR A 96 -7.93 10.02 -7.71
C THR A 96 -6.87 10.83 -6.99
N CYS A 97 -7.00 11.07 -5.68
CA CYS A 97 -6.06 11.88 -4.93
C CYS A 97 -4.65 11.29 -4.92
N GLN A 98 -3.66 12.10 -4.56
CA GLN A 98 -2.30 11.60 -4.32
C GLN A 98 -2.29 10.62 -3.14
N TYR A 99 -1.49 9.56 -3.24
CA TYR A 99 -1.34 8.56 -2.18
C TYR A 99 -0.44 9.11 -1.07
N ASN A 100 -1.02 9.91 -0.19
CA ASN A 100 -0.35 10.53 0.95
C ASN A 100 -1.32 10.60 2.13
N SER A 101 -0.82 10.31 3.34
CA SER A 101 -1.60 10.31 4.58
C SER A 101 -2.25 11.66 4.85
N ALA A 102 -1.54 12.77 4.57
CA ALA A 102 -2.08 14.11 4.76
C ALA A 102 -3.24 14.43 3.80
N THR A 103 -3.12 14.06 2.52
CA THR A 103 -4.14 14.32 1.50
C THR A 103 -5.38 13.49 1.76
N ILE A 104 -5.22 12.19 2.03
CA ILE A 104 -6.34 11.29 2.34
C ILE A 104 -7.01 11.71 3.65
N GLY A 105 -6.23 12.02 4.68
CA GLY A 105 -6.75 12.52 5.95
C GLY A 105 -7.51 13.84 5.83
N ALA A 106 -7.06 14.76 4.96
CA ALA A 106 -7.77 16.00 4.68
C ALA A 106 -9.12 15.76 4.00
N GLN A 107 -9.21 14.84 3.05
CA GLN A 107 -10.48 14.47 2.40
C GLN A 107 -11.43 13.84 3.42
N LEU A 108 -10.95 12.91 4.24
CA LEU A 108 -11.76 12.31 5.31
C LEU A 108 -12.22 13.34 6.34
N ALA A 109 -11.39 14.32 6.67
CA ALA A 109 -11.75 15.42 7.55
C ALA A 109 -12.82 16.35 6.94
N SER A 110 -12.77 16.60 5.63
CA SER A 110 -13.81 17.33 4.90
C SER A 110 -15.14 16.59 4.96
N ILE A 111 -15.13 15.29 4.65
CA ILE A 111 -16.32 14.43 4.77
C ILE A 111 -16.86 14.44 6.20
N GLN A 112 -15.99 14.28 7.21
CA GLN A 112 -16.41 14.31 8.62
C GLN A 112 -17.01 15.67 9.01
N LYS A 113 -16.48 16.79 8.50
CA LYS A 113 -17.06 18.11 8.75
C LYS A 113 -18.47 18.24 8.18
N SER A 114 -18.69 17.71 6.97
CA SER A 114 -20.01 17.65 6.34
C SER A 114 -20.97 16.75 7.14
N VAL A 115 -20.50 15.61 7.65
CA VAL A 115 -21.27 14.74 8.55
C VAL A 115 -21.60 15.44 9.89
N ASP A 116 -20.64 16.17 10.47
CA ASP A 116 -20.81 16.93 11.71
C ASP A 116 -21.86 18.04 11.52
N GLN A 117 -21.90 18.70 10.35
CA GLN A 117 -22.95 19.67 10.01
C GLN A 117 -24.33 19.01 9.94
N LEU A 118 -24.44 17.83 9.34
CA LEU A 118 -25.69 17.07 9.32
C LEU A 118 -26.13 16.63 10.72
N ALA A 119 -25.19 16.32 11.62
CA ALA A 119 -25.50 15.98 13.01
C ALA A 119 -26.18 17.12 13.77
N LEU A 120 -25.86 18.38 13.46
CA LEU A 120 -26.52 19.56 14.04
C LEU A 120 -27.98 19.70 13.60
N GLY A 121 -28.35 19.11 12.45
CA GLY A 121 -29.72 19.11 11.93
C GLY A 121 -30.68 18.18 12.68
N ASN A 122 -30.19 17.38 13.62
CA ASN A 122 -30.95 16.44 14.46
C ASN A 122 -31.81 15.44 13.67
N TYR A 123 -31.26 14.90 12.58
CA TYR A 123 -31.92 13.90 11.75
C TYR A 123 -31.94 12.53 12.43
N SER A 124 -33.10 11.87 12.43
CA SER A 124 -33.31 10.55 13.07
C SER A 124 -32.58 9.40 12.36
N ASN A 125 -32.34 9.49 11.05
CA ASN A 125 -31.73 8.42 10.25
C ASN A 125 -30.24 8.66 9.92
N LEU A 126 -29.59 9.63 10.56
CA LEU A 126 -28.20 9.98 10.27
C LEU A 126 -27.24 8.82 10.50
N THR A 127 -27.40 8.06 11.59
CA THR A 127 -26.50 6.94 11.93
C THR A 127 -26.48 5.88 10.83
N GLN A 128 -27.65 5.44 10.35
CA GLN A 128 -27.73 4.44 9.29
C GLN A 128 -27.16 4.95 7.96
N TRP A 129 -27.29 6.24 7.68
CA TRP A 129 -26.72 6.85 6.49
C TRP A 129 -25.20 6.99 6.59
N VAL A 130 -24.67 7.38 7.76
CA VAL A 130 -23.23 7.43 8.03
C VAL A 130 -22.61 6.03 7.91
N ASP A 131 -23.27 4.97 8.38
CA ASP A 131 -22.80 3.59 8.21
C ASP A 131 -22.70 3.17 6.73
N LYS A 132 -23.64 3.64 5.89
CA LYS A 132 -23.59 3.39 4.44
C LYS A 132 -22.47 4.19 3.77
N LEU A 133 -22.30 5.44 4.16
CA LEU A 133 -21.22 6.30 3.69
C LEU A 133 -19.85 5.72 4.06
N ASP A 134 -19.71 5.26 5.29
CA ASP A 134 -18.51 4.63 5.82
C ASP A 134 -18.15 3.36 5.03
N LYS A 135 -19.13 2.50 4.71
CA LYS A 135 -18.92 1.35 3.82
C LYS A 135 -18.50 1.75 2.40
N LYS A 136 -19.04 2.85 1.85
CA LYS A 136 -18.59 3.38 0.54
C LYS A 136 -17.13 3.84 0.62
N ILE A 137 -16.75 4.56 1.66
CA ILE A 137 -15.37 5.00 1.89
C ILE A 137 -14.45 3.78 2.03
N GLU A 138 -14.84 2.78 2.83
CA GLU A 138 -14.09 1.55 3.04
C GLU A 138 -13.81 0.83 1.71
N ALA A 139 -14.79 0.72 0.81
CA ALA A 139 -14.61 0.12 -0.51
C ALA A 139 -13.63 0.91 -1.40
N LYS A 140 -13.70 2.24 -1.38
CA LYS A 140 -12.76 3.10 -2.15
C LYS A 140 -11.34 2.99 -1.60
N LEU A 141 -11.19 3.06 -0.28
CA LEU A 141 -9.91 2.90 0.39
C LEU A 141 -9.32 1.50 0.15
N ALA A 142 -10.15 0.45 0.07
CA ALA A 142 -9.71 -0.90 -0.26
C ALA A 142 -9.11 -0.99 -1.66
N ALA A 143 -9.78 -0.44 -2.66
CA ALA A 143 -9.25 -0.40 -4.02
C ALA A 143 -7.91 0.37 -4.10
N ARG A 144 -7.80 1.48 -3.35
CA ARG A 144 -6.59 2.30 -3.31
C ARG A 144 -5.41 1.60 -2.63
N VAL A 145 -5.66 0.92 -1.51
CA VAL A 145 -4.61 0.14 -0.81
C VAL A 145 -4.16 -1.05 -1.63
N GLU A 146 -5.10 -1.71 -2.31
CA GLU A 146 -4.76 -2.83 -3.18
C GLU A 146 -3.75 -2.40 -4.27
N GLU A 147 -4.06 -1.31 -4.97
CA GLU A 147 -3.17 -0.75 -5.99
C GLU A 147 -1.83 -0.30 -5.38
N ALA A 148 -1.85 0.28 -4.18
CA ALA A 148 -0.63 0.67 -3.47
C ALA A 148 0.27 -0.54 -3.15
N ILE A 149 -0.29 -1.66 -2.69
CA ILE A 149 0.46 -2.90 -2.41
C ILE A 149 0.97 -3.52 -3.73
N ARG A 150 0.18 -3.45 -4.81
CA ARG A 150 0.60 -3.90 -6.13
C ARG A 150 1.80 -3.10 -6.64
N LEU A 151 1.75 -1.77 -6.56
CA LEU A 151 2.86 -0.89 -6.91
C LEU A 151 4.10 -1.15 -6.05
N TRP A 152 3.93 -1.39 -4.75
CA TRP A 152 5.02 -1.81 -3.87
C TRP A 152 5.67 -3.09 -4.35
N THR A 153 4.87 -4.10 -4.69
CA THR A 153 5.36 -5.38 -5.21
C THR A 153 6.13 -5.18 -6.52
N LEU A 154 5.62 -4.37 -7.44
CA LEU A 154 6.30 -4.04 -8.70
C LEU A 154 7.65 -3.36 -8.47
N VAL A 155 7.68 -2.33 -7.62
CA VAL A 155 8.91 -1.61 -7.28
C VAL A 155 9.95 -2.55 -6.69
N TYR A 156 9.57 -3.38 -5.71
CA TYR A 156 10.48 -4.31 -5.04
C TYR A 156 10.90 -5.49 -5.92
N SER A 157 10.06 -5.85 -6.91
CA SER A 157 10.41 -6.85 -7.91
C SER A 157 11.38 -6.34 -8.99
N ALA A 158 11.68 -5.03 -9.01
CA ALA A 158 12.45 -4.36 -10.06
C ALA A 158 11.87 -4.60 -11.47
N SER A 159 10.55 -4.59 -11.59
CA SER A 159 9.85 -4.76 -12.87
C SER A 159 10.04 -3.52 -13.77
N GLU A 160 10.16 -3.74 -15.08
CA GLU A 160 10.25 -2.67 -16.10
C GLU A 160 8.98 -1.79 -16.14
N GLU A 161 7.83 -2.33 -15.69
CA GLU A 161 6.57 -1.59 -15.57
C GLU A 161 6.68 -0.36 -14.66
N VAL A 162 7.65 -0.36 -13.72
CA VAL A 162 7.85 0.75 -12.79
C VAL A 162 8.21 2.05 -13.51
N ASP A 163 8.89 1.97 -14.66
CA ASP A 163 9.30 3.17 -15.40
C ASP A 163 8.11 3.89 -16.05
N GLU A 164 7.07 3.15 -16.48
CA GLU A 164 5.80 3.74 -16.94
C GLU A 164 5.08 4.51 -15.83
N TYR A 165 5.16 4.02 -14.59
CA TYR A 165 4.58 4.70 -13.42
C TYR A 165 5.37 5.94 -13.00
N LYS A 166 6.68 5.99 -13.25
CA LYS A 166 7.50 7.20 -13.04
C LYS A 166 7.09 8.30 -14.01
N GLU A 167 6.86 7.95 -15.27
CA GLU A 167 6.46 8.91 -16.30
C GLU A 167 5.06 9.50 -16.08
N SER A 168 4.16 8.71 -15.49
CA SER A 168 2.79 9.14 -15.18
C SER A 168 2.65 9.94 -13.87
N ASN A 169 3.77 10.30 -13.20
CA ASN A 169 3.81 11.08 -11.96
C ASN A 169 2.98 10.45 -10.81
N VAL A 170 2.89 9.11 -10.79
CA VAL A 170 2.25 8.35 -9.72
C VAL A 170 3.20 8.29 -8.51
N ALA A 171 2.65 8.43 -7.30
CA ALA A 171 3.42 8.33 -6.06
C ALA A 171 3.95 6.91 -5.88
N LEU A 172 5.27 6.72 -6.05
CA LEU A 172 5.93 5.45 -5.85
C LEU A 172 6.34 5.23 -4.39
N PRO A 173 6.31 3.98 -3.91
CA PRO A 173 6.77 3.66 -2.57
C PRO A 173 8.27 3.98 -2.41
N PRO A 174 8.67 4.65 -1.31
CA PRO A 174 10.07 4.90 -1.03
C PRO A 174 10.78 3.58 -0.71
N VAL A 175 11.89 3.33 -1.39
CA VAL A 175 12.73 2.14 -1.15
C VAL A 175 13.84 2.54 -0.20
N HIS A 176 13.84 1.96 1.00
CA HIS A 176 14.93 2.10 1.97
C HIS A 176 15.83 0.86 1.88
N PRO A 177 17.08 1.00 1.39
CA PRO A 177 17.95 -0.14 1.23
C PRO A 177 18.28 -0.82 2.56
N VAL A 178 18.18 -2.15 2.59
CA VAL A 178 18.54 -2.94 3.78
C VAL A 178 20.02 -3.31 3.69
N LEU A 179 20.85 -2.67 4.52
CA LEU A 179 22.27 -2.98 4.60
C LEU A 179 22.49 -4.22 5.49
N ILE A 180 23.08 -5.27 4.92
CA ILE A 180 23.55 -6.48 5.60
C ILE A 180 25.06 -6.47 5.60
N GLU A 181 25.69 -6.45 6.77
CA GLU A 181 27.14 -6.56 6.88
C GLU A 181 27.54 -8.02 7.18
N ILE A 182 28.55 -8.51 6.46
CA ILE A 182 29.26 -9.74 6.81
C ILE A 182 30.37 -9.38 7.79
N ARG A 183 30.40 -10.04 8.94
CA ARG A 183 31.32 -9.79 10.04
C ARG A 183 32.05 -11.06 10.46
N LEU A 184 33.24 -10.87 11.01
CA LEU A 184 34.09 -11.93 11.56
C LEU A 184 34.50 -11.57 12.98
N THR A 185 33.93 -12.26 13.96
CA THR A 185 34.22 -12.10 15.40
C THR A 185 34.57 -13.47 15.99
N ALA A 186 35.61 -13.55 16.82
CA ALA A 186 36.02 -14.80 17.47
C ALA A 186 36.15 -16.00 16.49
N GLN A 187 36.80 -15.78 15.34
CA GLN A 187 36.98 -16.78 14.27
C GLN A 187 35.67 -17.33 13.65
N THR A 188 34.52 -16.71 13.92
CA THR A 188 33.22 -17.08 13.31
C THR A 188 32.73 -15.98 12.36
N ILE A 189 32.43 -16.36 11.11
CA ILE A 189 31.78 -15.49 10.12
C ILE A 189 30.27 -15.51 10.37
N TYR A 190 29.65 -14.34 10.47
CA TYR A 190 28.21 -14.19 10.62
C TYR A 190 27.74 -12.89 9.97
N ILE A 191 26.42 -12.76 9.78
CA ILE A 191 25.78 -11.59 9.19
C ILE A 191 25.07 -10.73 10.24
N SER A 192 24.83 -9.47 9.89
CA SER A 192 24.56 -8.32 10.76
C SER A 192 23.79 -7.23 10.01
N PRO A 193 22.45 -7.09 10.01
CA PRO A 193 21.38 -7.88 10.66
C PRO A 193 21.26 -9.32 10.16
N SER A 194 20.56 -10.18 10.91
CA SER A 194 20.20 -11.53 10.43
C SER A 194 19.22 -11.45 9.25
N ILE A 195 19.10 -12.54 8.48
CA ILE A 195 18.13 -12.62 7.37
C ILE A 195 16.70 -12.36 7.87
N GLU A 196 16.32 -12.89 9.03
CA GLU A 196 15.00 -12.62 9.63
C GLU A 196 14.80 -11.15 10.02
N GLN A 197 15.86 -10.49 10.51
CA GLN A 197 15.81 -9.06 10.79
C GLN A 197 15.74 -8.23 9.50
N ALA A 198 16.40 -8.67 8.43
CA ALA A 198 16.26 -8.06 7.11
C ALA A 198 14.83 -8.23 6.58
N ARG A 199 14.24 -9.42 6.73
CA ARG A 199 12.82 -9.69 6.43
C ARG A 199 11.90 -8.75 7.16
N ALA A 200 12.08 -8.61 8.47
CA ALA A 200 11.27 -7.70 9.29
C ALA A 200 11.35 -6.26 8.76
N LYS A 201 12.54 -5.76 8.38
CA LYS A 201 12.71 -4.42 7.81
C LYS A 201 12.02 -4.23 6.45
N LEU A 202 12.02 -5.26 5.59
CA LEU A 202 11.31 -5.19 4.32
C LEU A 202 9.79 -5.16 4.52
N LEU A 203 9.30 -5.99 5.44
CA LEU A 203 7.88 -6.03 5.79
C LEU A 203 7.42 -4.76 6.53
N GLU A 204 8.28 -4.16 7.34
CA GLU A 204 8.03 -2.87 7.99
C GLU A 204 7.76 -1.79 6.93
N GLN A 205 8.55 -1.74 5.85
CA GLN A 205 8.33 -0.80 4.74
C GLN A 205 7.01 -1.06 4.00
N LEU A 206 6.60 -2.32 3.82
CA LEU A 206 5.28 -2.66 3.28
C LEU A 206 4.16 -2.15 4.20
N VAL A 207 4.33 -2.35 5.51
CA VAL A 207 3.37 -1.92 6.54
C VAL A 207 3.25 -0.41 6.58
N GLU A 208 4.36 0.31 6.57
CA GLU A 208 4.38 1.78 6.49
C GLU A 208 3.65 2.29 5.25
N TRP A 209 3.82 1.60 4.11
CA TRP A 209 3.20 2.00 2.85
C TRP A 209 1.68 1.83 2.84
N HIS A 210 1.15 0.68 3.29
CA HIS A 210 -0.31 0.52 3.39
C HIS A 210 -0.90 1.24 4.61
N ALA A 211 -0.09 1.55 5.64
CA ALA A 211 -0.50 2.33 6.81
C ALA A 211 -0.98 3.73 6.46
N VAL A 212 -0.53 4.30 5.33
CA VAL A 212 -1.03 5.57 4.79
C VAL A 212 -2.56 5.62 4.76
N VAL A 213 -3.22 4.50 4.45
CA VAL A 213 -4.68 4.39 4.44
C VAL A 213 -5.20 3.71 5.71
N THR A 214 -4.59 2.61 6.16
CA THR A 214 -5.16 1.83 7.28
C THR A 214 -5.08 2.54 8.63
N SER A 215 -4.20 3.54 8.78
CA SER A 215 -4.09 4.37 9.99
C SER A 215 -5.07 5.54 10.02
N GLN A 216 -5.84 5.77 8.94
CA GLN A 216 -6.75 6.90 8.85
C GLN A 216 -7.94 6.76 9.82
N PRO A 217 -8.38 7.87 10.43
CA PRO A 217 -9.51 7.86 11.34
C PRO A 217 -10.81 7.54 10.58
N ARG A 218 -11.61 6.65 11.16
CA ARG A 218 -12.93 6.27 10.65
C ARG A 218 -13.93 7.38 10.92
N ILE A 219 -14.86 7.59 9.99
CA ILE A 219 -15.92 8.59 10.18
C ILE A 219 -16.89 8.14 11.27
N SER A 220 -17.48 9.09 12.00
CA SER A 220 -18.43 8.79 13.07
C SER A 220 -19.50 9.87 13.22
N SER A 221 -20.75 9.45 13.41
CA SER A 221 -21.86 10.36 13.74
C SER A 221 -21.92 10.75 15.22
N THR A 222 -21.17 10.07 16.10
CA THR A 222 -21.24 10.23 17.57
C THR A 222 -19.99 10.87 18.16
N ARG A 223 -19.17 11.55 17.36
CA ARG A 223 -17.91 12.19 17.78
C ARG A 223 -18.05 13.06 19.03
N PHE A 224 -19.13 13.84 19.13
CA PHE A 224 -19.39 14.71 20.30
C PHE A 224 -19.79 13.94 21.56
N GLN A 225 -20.41 12.76 21.43
CA GLN A 225 -20.70 11.86 22.56
C GLN A 225 -19.45 11.09 22.99
N LEU A 226 -18.60 10.71 22.04
CA LEU A 226 -17.33 10.03 22.30
C LEU A 226 -16.31 10.94 22.99
N ALA A 227 -16.34 12.26 22.75
CA ALA A 227 -15.47 13.21 23.45
C ALA A 227 -15.70 13.28 24.97
N MET A 228 -16.88 12.84 25.46
CA MET A 228 -17.18 12.75 26.88
C MET A 228 -16.67 11.46 27.54
N ASN A 229 -16.42 10.40 26.76
CA ASN A 229 -15.86 9.13 27.25
C ASN A 229 -14.37 9.04 26.88
N ARG A 230 -13.50 9.02 27.88
CA ARG A 230 -12.03 8.96 27.76
C ARG A 230 -11.46 7.67 27.14
N ASP A 231 -12.28 6.87 26.45
CA ASP A 231 -11.81 5.66 25.78
C ASP A 231 -11.20 6.01 24.41
N LEU A 232 -9.88 6.11 24.41
CA LEU A 232 -9.00 6.54 23.31
C LEU A 232 -8.89 5.55 22.12
N ASN A 233 -9.91 4.73 21.86
CA ASN A 233 -9.92 3.88 20.66
C ASN A 233 -10.55 4.63 19.49
N VAL A 234 -9.74 5.48 18.85
CA VAL A 234 -10.08 6.03 17.53
C VAL A 234 -10.20 4.86 16.56
N ALA A 235 -11.43 4.54 16.15
CA ALA A 235 -11.67 3.55 15.13
C ALA A 235 -10.92 3.97 13.86
N THR A 236 -10.20 3.04 13.25
CA THR A 236 -9.37 3.28 12.06
C THR A 236 -9.77 2.31 10.97
N TYR A 237 -9.43 2.62 9.72
CA TYR A 237 -9.72 1.80 8.55
C TYR A 237 -8.79 0.57 8.43
N LYS A 238 -8.43 -0.09 9.54
CA LYS A 238 -7.57 -1.29 9.54
C LYS A 238 -8.22 -2.50 8.84
N ASN A 239 -9.55 -2.59 8.89
CA ASN A 239 -10.32 -3.69 8.29
C ASN A 239 -10.39 -3.60 6.75
N VAL A 240 -9.91 -2.51 6.16
CA VAL A 240 -9.84 -2.36 4.70
C VAL A 240 -9.07 -3.50 4.03
N LEU A 241 -8.04 -4.02 4.71
CA LEU A 241 -7.24 -5.14 4.21
C LEU A 241 -8.04 -6.46 4.09
N SER A 242 -9.14 -6.63 4.82
CA SER A 242 -10.02 -7.80 4.68
C SER A 242 -11.09 -7.65 3.58
N HIS A 243 -11.20 -6.47 2.98
CA HIS A 243 -12.22 -6.13 2.00
C HIS A 243 -11.63 -5.73 0.63
N LEU A 244 -10.42 -6.21 0.32
CA LEU A 244 -9.76 -5.94 -0.97
C LEU A 244 -10.59 -6.50 -2.14
N PRO A 245 -10.84 -5.70 -3.20
CA PRO A 245 -11.71 -6.11 -4.31
C PRO A 245 -11.24 -7.36 -5.06
N ASN A 246 -9.92 -7.56 -5.25
CA ASN A 246 -9.38 -8.77 -5.88
C ASN A 246 -8.87 -9.81 -4.85
N GLY A 247 -9.23 -9.65 -3.57
CA GLY A 247 -8.87 -10.56 -2.49
C GLY A 247 -7.42 -10.41 -2.01
N LEU A 248 -6.96 -11.43 -1.26
CA LEU A 248 -5.67 -11.40 -0.56
C LEU A 248 -4.47 -11.76 -1.45
N GLY A 249 -4.67 -12.08 -2.73
CA GLY A 249 -3.59 -12.49 -3.64
C GLY A 249 -2.53 -11.41 -3.83
N VAL A 250 -2.91 -10.14 -3.79
CA VAL A 250 -1.96 -9.02 -3.90
C VAL A 250 -0.99 -8.99 -2.72
N LEU A 251 -1.45 -9.33 -1.52
CA LEU A 251 -0.63 -9.40 -0.33
C LEU A 251 0.27 -10.64 -0.35
N GLU A 252 -0.25 -11.79 -0.80
CA GLU A 252 0.54 -13.01 -1.01
C GLU A 252 1.69 -12.78 -2.01
N ASN A 253 1.43 -12.07 -3.10
CA ASN A 253 2.47 -11.69 -4.07
C ASN A 253 3.55 -10.79 -3.46
N ALA A 254 3.16 -9.85 -2.58
CA ALA A 254 4.11 -9.01 -1.85
C ALA A 254 5.02 -9.85 -0.93
N TYR A 255 4.45 -10.77 -0.14
CA TYR A 255 5.22 -11.68 0.71
C TYR A 255 6.13 -12.61 -0.11
N THR A 256 5.63 -13.17 -1.21
CA THR A 256 6.40 -14.03 -2.12
C THR A 256 7.58 -13.27 -2.73
N THR A 257 7.39 -11.98 -3.06
CA THR A 257 8.46 -11.11 -3.57
C THR A 257 9.55 -10.90 -2.53
N VAL A 258 9.19 -10.65 -1.26
CA VAL A 258 10.15 -10.55 -0.15
C VAL A 258 10.92 -11.86 0.01
N ASP A 259 10.23 -13.00 -0.01
CA ASP A 259 10.87 -14.31 0.17
C ASP A 259 11.82 -14.64 -1.00
N ARG A 260 11.47 -14.25 -2.22
CA ARG A 260 12.36 -14.36 -3.38
C ARG A 260 13.65 -13.54 -3.20
N ILE A 261 13.51 -12.26 -2.84
CA ILE A 261 14.67 -11.37 -2.60
C ILE A 261 15.56 -11.95 -1.51
N LEU A 262 14.98 -12.38 -0.39
CA LEU A 262 15.75 -12.93 0.73
C LEU A 262 16.41 -14.25 0.40
N ARG A 263 15.81 -15.07 -0.46
CA ARG A 263 16.43 -16.29 -0.95
C ARG A 263 17.69 -15.99 -1.77
N GLU A 264 17.64 -15.02 -2.67
CA GLU A 264 18.82 -14.59 -3.44
C GLU A 264 19.94 -14.07 -2.51
N VAL A 265 19.56 -13.33 -1.47
CA VAL A 265 20.48 -12.86 -0.42
C VAL A 265 21.07 -14.02 0.38
N ASP A 266 20.25 -14.98 0.80
CA ASP A 266 20.69 -16.15 1.57
C ASP A 266 21.63 -17.04 0.75
N GLU A 267 21.32 -17.28 -0.52
CA GLU A 267 22.19 -18.03 -1.44
C GLU A 267 23.57 -17.36 -1.54
N TYR A 268 23.62 -16.03 -1.72
CA TYR A 268 24.87 -15.28 -1.74
C TYR A 268 25.62 -15.28 -0.40
N VAL A 269 24.91 -15.05 0.72
CA VAL A 269 25.50 -15.08 2.06
C VAL A 269 26.08 -16.45 2.40
N ASN A 270 25.41 -17.54 1.98
CA ASN A 270 25.88 -18.89 2.20
C ASN A 270 27.22 -19.17 1.51
N GLU A 271 27.50 -18.54 0.36
CA GLU A 271 28.84 -18.60 -0.24
C GLU A 271 29.90 -18.02 0.70
N TRP A 272 29.58 -16.94 1.41
CA TRP A 272 30.47 -16.34 2.40
C TRP A 272 30.63 -17.18 3.66
N LEU A 273 29.54 -17.76 4.16
CA LEU A 273 29.57 -18.62 5.35
C LEU A 273 30.36 -19.92 5.10
N ARG A 274 30.42 -20.43 3.86
CA ARG A 274 31.28 -21.59 3.51
C ARG A 274 32.76 -21.33 3.79
N TYR A 275 33.22 -20.08 3.75
CA TYR A 275 34.60 -19.75 4.09
C TYR A 275 34.91 -19.93 5.57
N GLN A 276 33.91 -20.15 6.43
CA GLN A 276 34.11 -20.57 7.82
C GLN A 276 35.02 -21.81 7.91
N ALA A 277 34.95 -22.71 6.93
CA ALA A 277 35.80 -23.89 6.86
C ALA A 277 37.31 -23.56 6.89
N LEU A 278 37.74 -22.36 6.45
CA LEU A 278 39.13 -21.93 6.52
C LEU A 278 39.61 -21.67 7.95
N TRP A 279 38.71 -21.29 8.86
CA TRP A 279 39.02 -21.10 10.27
C TRP A 279 38.89 -22.40 11.04
N ASP A 280 37.97 -23.27 10.66
CA ASP A 280 37.75 -24.57 11.31
C ASP A 280 38.75 -25.63 10.86
N LEU A 281 39.49 -25.40 9.77
CA LEU A 281 40.50 -26.32 9.26
C LEU A 281 41.64 -26.49 10.27
N GLN A 282 41.93 -27.73 10.63
CA GLN A 282 43.09 -28.12 11.44
C GLN A 282 44.17 -28.69 10.52
N ALA A 283 45.41 -28.26 10.74
CA ALA A 283 46.54 -28.62 9.90
C ALA A 283 46.82 -30.13 9.92
N GLU A 284 46.71 -30.75 11.09
CA GLU A 284 46.90 -32.19 11.30
C GLU A 284 45.91 -33.01 10.46
N MET A 285 44.63 -32.64 10.47
CA MET A 285 43.59 -33.32 9.69
C MET A 285 43.79 -33.13 8.18
N LEU A 286 44.33 -31.98 7.76
CA LEU A 286 44.68 -31.74 6.37
C LEU A 286 45.84 -32.65 5.93
N TYR A 287 46.88 -32.79 6.76
CA TYR A 287 48.05 -33.62 6.46
C TYR A 287 47.71 -35.11 6.43
N GLU A 288 46.88 -35.61 7.36
CA GLU A 288 46.40 -37.00 7.34
C GLU A 288 45.66 -37.34 6.04
N ARG A 289 44.84 -36.40 5.54
CA ARG A 289 44.06 -36.61 4.31
C ARG A 289 44.90 -36.57 3.04
N LEU A 290 45.92 -35.70 3.00
CA LEU A 290 46.81 -35.57 1.86
C LEU A 290 47.80 -36.73 1.78
N GLY A 291 48.26 -37.24 2.94
CA GLY A 291 49.24 -38.33 3.01
C GLY A 291 50.49 -38.01 2.19
N THR A 292 51.02 -39.02 1.48
CA THR A 292 52.21 -38.91 0.62
C THR A 292 51.89 -38.70 -0.86
N ASP A 293 50.61 -38.54 -1.24
CA ASP A 293 50.23 -38.44 -2.65
C ASP A 293 50.45 -37.03 -3.19
N LEU A 294 51.59 -36.84 -3.86
CA LEU A 294 52.01 -35.59 -4.49
C LEU A 294 50.94 -34.96 -5.41
N SER A 295 50.12 -35.79 -6.06
CA SER A 295 49.07 -35.33 -6.96
C SER A 295 47.94 -34.64 -6.19
N LYS A 296 47.63 -35.09 -4.97
CA LYS A 296 46.62 -34.45 -4.10
C LYS A 296 47.13 -33.11 -3.58
N TRP A 297 48.39 -33.05 -3.14
CA TRP A 297 49.03 -31.80 -2.70
C TRP A 297 49.00 -30.73 -3.80
N MET A 298 49.39 -31.09 -5.02
CA MET A 298 49.37 -30.16 -6.16
C MET A 298 47.94 -29.68 -6.48
N LYS A 299 46.94 -30.57 -6.44
CA LYS A 299 45.53 -30.20 -6.63
C LYS A 299 45.06 -29.22 -5.58
N THR A 300 45.33 -29.47 -4.30
CA THR A 300 44.93 -28.57 -3.20
C THR A 300 45.60 -27.20 -3.30
N LEU A 301 46.89 -27.13 -3.68
CA LEU A 301 47.57 -25.85 -3.92
C LEU A 301 46.93 -25.07 -5.08
N VAL A 302 46.57 -25.76 -6.16
CA VAL A 302 45.86 -25.14 -7.29
C VAL A 302 44.46 -24.66 -6.89
N GLU A 303 43.73 -25.44 -6.10
CA GLU A 303 42.41 -25.07 -5.58
C GLU A 303 42.47 -23.83 -4.68
N ILE A 304 43.42 -23.78 -3.72
CA ILE A 304 43.65 -22.61 -2.87
C ILE A 304 43.96 -21.36 -3.72
N ARG A 305 44.81 -21.52 -4.75
CA ARG A 305 45.16 -20.41 -5.66
C ARG A 305 43.95 -19.94 -6.48
N LYS A 306 43.12 -20.86 -6.97
CA LYS A 306 41.90 -20.55 -7.74
C LYS A 306 40.84 -19.88 -6.87
N SER A 307 40.62 -20.35 -5.64
CA SER A 307 39.69 -19.74 -4.69
C SER A 307 40.17 -18.38 -4.20
N ARG A 308 41.47 -18.07 -4.26
CA ARG A 308 41.98 -16.72 -3.98
C ARG A 308 41.67 -15.74 -5.11
N SER A 309 41.77 -16.15 -6.38
CA SER A 309 41.58 -15.22 -7.51
C SER A 309 40.16 -14.66 -7.61
N THR A 310 39.17 -15.33 -7.00
CA THR A 310 37.79 -14.83 -6.94
C THR A 310 37.60 -13.64 -5.99
N PHE A 311 38.57 -13.36 -5.11
CA PHE A 311 38.53 -12.23 -4.17
C PHE A 311 39.38 -11.03 -4.60
N ASP A 312 40.06 -11.13 -5.75
CA ASP A 312 40.89 -10.06 -6.31
C ASP A 312 40.06 -9.04 -7.10
N THR A 313 38.81 -8.81 -6.67
CA THR A 313 37.92 -7.76 -7.16
C THR A 313 37.94 -6.59 -6.20
N GLN A 314 37.96 -5.36 -6.74
CA GLN A 314 37.94 -4.13 -5.93
C GLN A 314 36.59 -3.88 -5.24
N ASP A 315 35.56 -4.65 -5.59
CA ASP A 315 34.24 -4.53 -5.01
C ASP A 315 34.27 -4.89 -3.53
N THR A 316 33.56 -4.08 -2.73
CA THR A 316 33.42 -4.24 -1.28
C THR A 316 31.97 -4.45 -0.85
N LYS A 317 31.04 -4.33 -1.82
CA LYS A 317 29.61 -4.43 -1.65
C LYS A 317 29.00 -5.17 -2.82
N LYS A 318 27.94 -5.92 -2.55
CA LYS A 318 27.09 -6.55 -3.56
C LYS A 318 25.68 -5.99 -3.42
N GLU A 319 25.16 -5.42 -4.50
CA GLU A 319 23.79 -4.93 -4.56
C GLU A 319 22.86 -6.06 -5.03
N ILE A 320 21.87 -6.39 -4.21
CA ILE A 320 20.79 -7.34 -4.48
C ILE A 320 19.49 -6.59 -4.16
N PHE A 321 19.03 -5.76 -5.10
CA PHE A 321 17.98 -4.80 -4.86
C PHE A 321 16.76 -5.41 -4.12
N PRO A 322 16.24 -4.79 -3.03
CA PRO A 322 16.67 -3.55 -2.37
C PRO A 322 17.70 -3.76 -1.23
N VAL A 323 18.27 -4.96 -1.10
CA VAL A 323 19.26 -5.32 -0.09
C VAL A 323 20.68 -5.05 -0.59
N VAL A 324 21.56 -4.59 0.29
CA VAL A 324 22.99 -4.40 -0.02
C VAL A 324 23.81 -5.22 0.97
N VAL A 325 24.66 -6.11 0.46
CA VAL A 325 25.55 -6.94 1.27
C VAL A 325 26.94 -6.34 1.27
N ASP A 326 27.38 -5.82 2.42
CA ASP A 326 28.71 -5.27 2.65
C ASP A 326 29.65 -6.35 3.23
N TYR A 327 30.75 -6.61 2.54
CA TYR A 327 31.76 -7.59 2.95
C TYR A 327 33.15 -6.98 3.13
N ALA A 328 33.27 -5.65 3.13
CA ALA A 328 34.54 -4.91 3.20
C ALA A 328 35.40 -5.34 4.41
N LYS A 329 34.74 -5.54 5.56
CA LYS A 329 35.41 -5.88 6.83
C LYS A 329 35.99 -7.30 6.85
N VAL A 330 35.45 -8.20 6.03
CA VAL A 330 35.79 -9.63 6.04
C VAL A 330 36.70 -10.01 4.88
N GLN A 331 36.59 -9.31 3.74
CA GLN A 331 37.42 -9.55 2.54
C GLN A 331 38.91 -9.67 2.87
N LEU A 332 39.51 -8.64 3.50
CA LEU A 332 40.94 -8.66 3.82
C LEU A 332 41.30 -9.82 4.75
N LYS A 333 40.44 -10.14 5.72
CA LYS A 333 40.70 -11.23 6.69
C LYS A 333 40.65 -12.60 6.01
N VAL A 334 39.71 -12.83 5.10
CA VAL A 334 39.62 -14.06 4.28
C VAL A 334 40.87 -14.20 3.41
N THR A 335 41.25 -13.13 2.70
CA THR A 335 42.45 -13.13 1.85
C THR A 335 43.71 -13.47 2.64
N LEU A 336 43.91 -12.85 3.80
CA LEU A 336 45.05 -13.14 4.68
C LEU A 336 45.05 -14.59 5.19
N LYS A 337 43.87 -15.15 5.47
CA LYS A 337 43.75 -16.54 5.94
C LYS A 337 44.07 -17.54 4.83
N TYR A 338 43.67 -17.26 3.59
CA TYR A 338 44.09 -18.05 2.43
C TYR A 338 45.61 -18.01 2.22
N ASP A 339 46.24 -16.84 2.35
CA ASP A 339 47.70 -16.73 2.22
C ASP A 339 48.46 -17.49 3.32
N TYR A 340 47.90 -17.52 4.53
CA TYR A 340 48.42 -18.36 5.62
C TYR A 340 48.40 -19.84 5.23
N TRP A 341 47.24 -20.36 4.83
CA TRP A 341 47.11 -21.77 4.44
C TRP A 341 47.97 -22.13 3.22
N HIS A 342 48.06 -21.24 2.23
CA HIS A 342 48.91 -21.46 1.07
C HIS A 342 50.38 -21.62 1.47
N LYS A 343 50.90 -20.74 2.34
CA LYS A 343 52.29 -20.83 2.83
C LYS A 343 52.53 -22.10 3.64
N GLU A 344 51.58 -22.46 4.50
CA GLU A 344 51.70 -23.64 5.37
C GLU A 344 51.72 -24.95 4.56
N VAL A 345 50.77 -25.10 3.63
CA VAL A 345 50.70 -26.27 2.73
C VAL A 345 51.93 -26.34 1.84
N LEU A 346 52.41 -25.20 1.32
CA LEU A 346 53.61 -25.16 0.49
C LEU A 346 54.88 -25.55 1.27
N GLN A 347 55.00 -25.10 2.53
CA GLN A 347 56.13 -25.45 3.39
C GLN A 347 56.16 -26.97 3.67
N LYS A 348 55.00 -27.57 3.97
CA LYS A 348 54.89 -29.01 4.20
C LYS A 348 55.11 -29.84 2.94
N PHE A 349 54.60 -29.39 1.81
CA PHE A 349 54.90 -29.99 0.52
C PHE A 349 56.41 -29.99 0.22
N GLY A 350 57.10 -28.88 0.46
CA GLY A 350 58.55 -28.79 0.29
C GLY A 350 59.33 -29.77 1.18
N GLN A 351 58.86 -30.02 2.41
CA GLN A 351 59.43 -31.06 3.28
C GLN A 351 59.18 -32.47 2.74
N ALA A 352 57.96 -32.77 2.29
CA ALA A 352 57.59 -34.08 1.78
C ALA A 352 58.22 -34.45 0.42
N VAL A 353 58.73 -33.47 -0.34
CA VAL A 353 59.44 -33.67 -1.62
C VAL A 353 60.97 -33.65 -1.45
N GLY A 354 61.46 -33.05 -0.35
CA GLY A 354 62.88 -32.96 -0.04
C GLY A 354 63.44 -34.18 0.70
N GLU A 355 62.58 -35.01 1.27
CA GLU A 355 62.85 -36.40 1.66
C GLU A 355 62.68 -37.35 0.45
#